data_AF-A4VK18-F1
#
_entry.id   AF-A4VK18-F1
#
_cell.length_a   1.000
_cell.length_b   1.000
_cell.length_c   1.000
_cell.angle_alpha   90.00
_cell.angle_beta   90.00
_cell.angle_gamma   90.00
#
_symmetry.space_group_name_H-M   'P 1'
#
loop_
_entity.id
_entity.type
_entity.pdbx_description
1 polymer ?
#
loop_
_entity_poly.entity_id
_entity_poly.type
_entity_poly.pdbx_seq_one_letter_code
_entity_poly.pdbx_strand_id
1 'polypeptide(L)'
;MATEQKDLSNEIDLHNESQEKTVARAHDLVKTLLLLSGGALAVCASFFSTGINLYQLHKIITPIQIAWISLTLSIVVFAACVLLLIGRDYQFGELRADHLTTGKDNGELSDWWDRVIWSCGLVAFLFFFVGMTAFCWAAWLYLQAQR
;
A
#
# COMPACT_ATOMS: atom_id res chain seq x y z
N MET A 1 -38.98 6.03 -20.51
CA MET A 1 -38.50 4.98 -21.44
C MET A 1 -37.15 5.30 -22.08
N ALA A 2 -37.01 6.15 -23.10
CA ALA A 2 -35.69 6.38 -23.73
C ALA A 2 -34.66 7.10 -22.82
N THR A 3 -35.12 7.96 -21.92
CA THR A 3 -34.30 8.68 -20.93
C THR A 3 -33.84 7.78 -19.77
N GLU A 4 -34.75 7.03 -19.15
CA GLU A 4 -34.42 6.05 -18.09
C GLU A 4 -33.39 5.01 -18.54
N GLN A 5 -33.51 4.50 -19.78
CA GLN A 5 -32.59 3.50 -20.29
C GLN A 5 -31.19 4.07 -20.53
N LYS A 6 -31.10 5.37 -20.81
CA LYS A 6 -29.83 6.10 -20.98
C LYS A 6 -29.20 6.45 -19.63
N ASP A 7 -30.01 6.77 -18.63
CA ASP A 7 -29.56 7.04 -17.26
C ASP A 7 -29.03 5.75 -16.61
N LEU A 8 -29.73 4.62 -16.78
CA LEU A 8 -29.26 3.31 -16.31
C LEU A 8 -27.95 2.88 -16.98
N SER A 9 -27.82 3.12 -18.30
CA SER A 9 -26.59 2.84 -19.05
C SER A 9 -25.41 3.66 -18.52
N ASN A 10 -25.60 4.97 -18.33
CA ASN A 10 -24.56 5.85 -17.81
C ASN A 10 -24.13 5.45 -16.39
N GLU A 11 -25.08 4.99 -15.57
CA GLU A 11 -24.81 4.57 -14.19
C GLU A 11 -24.03 3.24 -14.12
N ILE A 12 -24.35 2.28 -15.00
CA ILE A 12 -23.59 1.04 -15.17
C ILE A 12 -22.17 1.36 -15.66
N ASP A 13 -22.03 2.26 -16.63
CA ASP A 13 -20.73 2.67 -17.17
C ASP A 13 -19.87 3.34 -16.09
N LEU A 14 -20.46 4.23 -15.28
CA LEU A 14 -19.78 4.85 -14.13
C LEU A 14 -19.36 3.82 -13.07
N HIS A 15 -20.18 2.79 -12.83
CA HIS A 15 -19.84 1.75 -11.87
C HIS A 15 -18.69 0.87 -12.38
N ASN A 16 -18.74 0.45 -13.65
CA ASN A 16 -17.67 -0.32 -14.30
C ASN A 16 -16.36 0.46 -14.32
N GLU A 17 -16.40 1.75 -14.65
CA GLU A 17 -15.21 2.60 -14.66
C GLU A 17 -14.60 2.73 -13.25
N SER A 18 -15.44 2.79 -12.20
CA SER A 18 -14.95 2.80 -10.82
C SER A 18 -14.30 1.48 -10.43
N GLN A 19 -14.91 0.34 -10.79
CA GLN A 19 -14.36 -0.99 -10.48
C GLN A 19 -13.05 -1.24 -11.21
N GLU A 20 -12.95 -0.86 -12.48
CA GLU A 20 -11.72 -1.01 -13.28
C GLU A 20 -10.57 -0.21 -12.67
N LYS A 21 -10.84 1.04 -12.24
CA LYS A 21 -9.84 1.88 -11.55
C LYS A 21 -9.39 1.28 -10.22
N THR A 22 -10.31 0.70 -9.45
CA THR A 22 -9.97 0.06 -8.16
C THR A 22 -9.13 -1.20 -8.37
N VAL A 23 -9.48 -2.04 -9.34
CA VAL A 23 -8.70 -3.25 -9.68
C VAL A 23 -7.31 -2.88 -10.21
N ALA A 24 -7.22 -1.88 -11.09
CA ALA A 24 -5.94 -1.39 -11.59
C ALA A 24 -5.03 -0.89 -10.47
N ARG A 25 -5.57 -0.08 -9.54
CA ARG A 25 -4.85 0.40 -8.36
C ARG A 25 -4.40 -0.75 -7.46
N ALA A 26 -5.25 -1.74 -7.22
CA ALA A 26 -4.89 -2.91 -6.41
C ALA A 26 -3.77 -3.72 -7.06
N HIS A 27 -3.81 -3.90 -8.38
CA HIS A 27 -2.82 -4.66 -9.12
C HIS A 27 -1.44 -3.98 -9.16
N ASP A 28 -1.39 -2.67 -9.41
CA ASP A 28 -0.14 -1.89 -9.34
C ASP A 28 0.47 -1.93 -7.93
N LEU A 29 -0.38 -2.01 -6.92
CA LEU A 29 0.03 -2.06 -5.53
C LEU A 29 0.62 -3.42 -5.14
N VAL A 30 -0.01 -4.51 -5.57
CA VAL A 30 0.55 -5.87 -5.43
C VAL A 30 1.91 -5.97 -6.13
N LYS A 31 2.03 -5.43 -7.36
CA LYS A 31 3.32 -5.37 -8.07
C LYS A 31 4.36 -4.58 -7.31
N THR A 32 4.00 -3.41 -6.80
CA THR A 32 4.91 -2.54 -6.06
C THR A 32 5.37 -3.19 -4.76
N LEU A 33 4.46 -3.85 -4.02
CA LEU A 33 4.77 -4.63 -2.82
C LEU A 33 5.70 -5.80 -3.12
N LEU A 34 5.43 -6.57 -4.18
CA LEU A 34 6.28 -7.69 -4.59
C LEU A 34 7.68 -7.21 -5.02
N LEU A 35 7.75 -6.11 -5.75
CA LEU A 35 9.01 -5.52 -6.20
C LEU A 35 9.84 -5.01 -5.02
N LEU A 36 9.21 -4.31 -4.07
CA LEU A 36 9.86 -3.83 -2.85
C LEU A 36 10.29 -4.97 -1.93
N SER A 37 9.42 -5.94 -1.71
CA SER A 37 9.72 -7.11 -0.88
C SER A 37 10.84 -7.94 -1.50
N GLY A 38 10.80 -8.15 -2.82
CA GLY A 38 11.83 -8.86 -3.57
C GLY A 38 13.18 -8.14 -3.54
N GLY A 39 13.18 -6.81 -3.72
CA GLY A 39 14.38 -5.98 -3.62
C GLY A 39 14.99 -6.01 -2.22
N ALA A 40 14.18 -5.87 -1.17
CA ALA A 40 14.64 -5.97 0.21
C ALA A 40 15.22 -7.36 0.51
N LEU A 41 14.53 -8.43 0.09
CA LEU A 41 14.94 -9.81 0.33
C LEU A 41 16.23 -10.18 -0.42
N ALA A 42 16.42 -9.69 -1.65
CA ALA A 42 17.64 -9.89 -2.43
C ALA A 42 18.86 -9.25 -1.76
N VAL A 43 18.69 -8.06 -1.17
CA VAL A 43 19.78 -7.40 -0.43
C VAL A 43 20.05 -8.10 0.89
N CYS A 44 19.02 -8.51 1.63
CA CYS A 44 19.21 -9.33 2.83
C CYS A 44 19.95 -10.64 2.50
N ALA A 45 19.59 -11.32 1.42
CA ALA A 45 20.27 -12.53 0.97
C ALA A 45 21.75 -12.28 0.62
N SER A 46 22.06 -11.15 -0.03
CA SER A 46 23.45 -10.76 -0.34
C SER A 46 24.25 -10.38 0.91
N PHE A 47 23.62 -9.72 1.88
CA PHE A 47 24.26 -9.38 3.15
C PHE A 47 24.56 -10.60 4.01
N PHE A 48 23.62 -11.55 4.11
CA PHE A 48 23.81 -12.77 4.91
C PHE A 48 24.72 -13.81 4.24
N SER A 49 24.87 -13.79 2.92
CA SER A 49 25.80 -14.68 2.21
C SER A 49 27.25 -14.20 2.26
N THR A 50 27.48 -12.92 2.53
CA THR A 50 28.83 -12.37 2.65
C THR A 50 29.34 -12.60 4.07
N GLY A 51 30.40 -13.40 4.23
CA GLY A 51 31.04 -13.66 5.52
C GLY A 51 31.72 -12.40 6.09
N ILE A 52 30.95 -11.54 6.74
CA ILE A 52 31.43 -10.28 7.34
C ILE A 52 32.04 -10.56 8.72
N ASN A 53 33.18 -9.91 8.99
CA ASN A 53 33.88 -9.97 10.26
C ASN A 53 33.01 -9.41 11.41
N LEU A 54 32.78 -10.21 12.47
CA LEU A 54 31.84 -9.96 13.57
C LEU A 54 32.00 -8.57 14.24
N TYR A 55 33.20 -7.99 14.25
CA TYR A 55 33.47 -6.71 14.90
C TYR A 55 32.89 -5.50 14.15
N GLN A 56 32.87 -5.54 12.81
CA GLN A 56 32.24 -4.48 12.00
C GLN A 56 30.72 -4.69 11.84
N LEU A 57 30.25 -5.93 12.05
CA LEU A 57 28.85 -6.29 11.99
C LEU A 57 28.00 -5.49 12.99
N HIS A 58 28.52 -5.19 14.19
CA HIS A 58 27.77 -4.49 15.23
C HIS A 58 27.31 -3.07 14.82
N LYS A 59 28.11 -2.35 14.01
CA LYS A 59 27.73 -1.00 13.52
C LYS A 59 26.73 -1.04 12.37
N ILE A 60 26.73 -2.13 11.60
CA ILE A 60 25.88 -2.31 10.41
C ILE A 60 24.54 -2.96 10.80
N ILE A 61 24.50 -3.78 11.86
CA ILE A 61 23.31 -4.57 12.22
C ILE A 61 22.14 -3.71 12.69
N THR A 62 22.41 -2.65 13.47
CA THR A 62 21.37 -1.77 14.00
C THR A 62 20.58 -1.05 12.90
N PRO A 63 21.22 -0.38 11.92
CA PRO A 63 20.47 0.23 10.83
C PRO A 63 19.76 -0.81 9.94
N ILE A 64 20.30 -2.03 9.78
CA ILE A 64 19.59 -3.13 9.10
C ILE A 64 18.33 -3.54 9.86
N GLN A 65 18.40 -3.67 11.19
CA GLN A 65 17.23 -4.03 12.02
C GLN A 65 16.14 -2.96 11.95
N ILE A 66 16.53 -1.69 12.02
CA ILE A 66 15.60 -0.55 11.87
C ILE A 66 14.96 -0.58 10.47
N ALA A 67 15.78 -0.77 9.43
CA ALA A 67 15.28 -0.88 8.06
C ALA A 67 14.28 -2.03 7.94
N TRP A 68 14.61 -3.20 8.47
CA TRP A 68 13.77 -4.38 8.40
C TRP A 68 12.41 -4.19 9.08
N ILE A 69 12.41 -3.72 10.34
CA ILE A 69 11.19 -3.51 11.11
C ILE A 69 10.33 -2.43 10.45
N SER A 70 10.94 -1.30 10.06
CA SER A 70 10.24 -0.17 9.49
C SER A 70 9.65 -0.49 8.11
N LEU A 71 10.41 -1.16 7.23
CA LEU A 71 9.90 -1.59 5.91
C LEU A 71 8.80 -2.64 6.05
N THR A 72 8.94 -3.59 6.97
CA THR A 72 7.90 -4.60 7.23
C THR A 72 6.61 -3.95 7.72
N LEU A 73 6.70 -3.03 8.68
CA LEU A 73 5.55 -2.26 9.17
C LEU A 73 4.91 -1.44 8.05
N SER A 74 5.71 -0.77 7.22
CA SER A 74 5.21 -0.04 6.05
C SER A 74 4.39 -0.95 5.15
N ILE A 75 4.91 -2.13 4.77
CA ILE A 75 4.19 -3.10 3.92
C ILE A 75 2.87 -3.53 4.54
N VAL A 76 2.86 -3.90 5.83
CA VAL A 76 1.66 -4.37 6.53
C VAL A 76 0.60 -3.27 6.60
N VAL A 77 1.00 -2.04 6.97
CA VAL A 77 0.09 -0.90 7.06
C VAL A 77 -0.43 -0.52 5.67
N PHE A 78 0.41 -0.58 4.63
CA PHE A 78 0.00 -0.33 3.25
C PHE A 78 -1.03 -1.36 2.78
N ALA A 79 -0.81 -2.65 3.06
CA ALA A 79 -1.78 -3.71 2.77
C ALA A 79 -3.11 -3.48 3.50
N ALA A 80 -3.08 -3.09 4.78
CA ALA A 80 -4.29 -2.74 5.53
C ALA A 80 -5.00 -1.52 4.94
N CYS A 81 -4.27 -0.48 4.52
CA CYS A 81 -4.82 0.69 3.84
C CYS A 81 -5.57 0.33 2.55
N VAL A 82 -5.08 -0.66 1.80
CA VAL A 82 -5.74 -1.15 0.58
C VAL A 82 -7.00 -1.92 0.90
N LEU A 83 -6.98 -2.77 1.92
CA LEU A 83 -8.20 -3.47 2.37
C LEU A 83 -9.28 -2.46 2.77
N LEU A 84 -8.90 -1.34 3.41
CA LEU A 84 -9.82 -0.25 3.72
C LEU A 84 -10.36 0.45 2.46
N LEU A 85 -9.53 0.68 1.44
CA LEU A 85 -9.97 1.21 0.15
C LEU A 85 -10.98 0.29 -0.55
N ILE A 86 -10.69 -1.01 -0.59
CA ILE A 86 -11.60 -2.00 -1.19
C ILE A 86 -12.92 -2.05 -0.40
N GLY A 87 -12.85 -2.04 0.94
CA GLY A 87 -14.04 -2.02 1.79
C GLY A 87 -14.89 -0.77 1.60
N ARG A 88 -14.25 0.40 1.48
CA ARG A 88 -14.89 1.68 1.16
C ARG A 88 -15.61 1.60 -0.20
N ASP A 89 -14.91 1.12 -1.23
CA ASP A 89 -15.45 1.03 -2.59
C ASP A 89 -16.61 0.02 -2.68
N TYR A 90 -16.52 -1.09 -1.95
CA TYR A 90 -17.60 -2.07 -1.84
C TYR A 90 -18.85 -1.44 -1.20
N GLN A 91 -18.68 -0.75 -0.07
CA GLN A 91 -19.79 -0.08 0.63
C GLN A 91 -20.44 1.00 -0.24
N PHE A 92 -19.63 1.76 -1.00
CA PHE A 92 -20.16 2.72 -1.97
C PHE A 92 -20.98 2.04 -3.08
N GLY A 93 -20.50 0.90 -3.58
CA GLY A 93 -21.24 0.09 -4.56
C GLY A 93 -22.58 -0.40 -4.01
N GLU A 94 -22.63 -0.82 -2.75
CA GLU A 94 -23.85 -1.32 -2.10
C GLU A 94 -24.88 -0.20 -1.86
N LEU A 95 -24.43 0.96 -1.38
CA LEU A 95 -25.29 2.16 -1.22
C LEU A 95 -25.92 2.58 -2.55
N ARG A 96 -25.16 2.52 -3.63
CA ARG A 96 -25.63 2.88 -4.97
C ARG A 96 -26.58 1.83 -5.56
N ALA A 97 -26.31 0.54 -5.33
CA ALA A 97 -27.21 -0.54 -5.71
C ALA A 97 -28.56 -0.44 -4.99
N ASP A 98 -28.55 -0.05 -3.71
CA ASP A 98 -29.77 0.13 -2.92
C ASP A 98 -30.56 1.39 -3.34
N HIS A 99 -29.87 2.45 -3.80
CA HIS A 99 -30.53 3.61 -4.42
C HIS A 99 -31.28 3.23 -5.70
N LEU A 100 -30.67 2.41 -6.55
CA LEU A 100 -31.26 1.94 -7.81
C LEU A 100 -32.51 1.07 -7.60
N THR A 101 -32.55 0.26 -6.54
CA THR A 101 -33.69 -0.63 -6.24
C THR A 101 -34.82 0.10 -5.51
N THR A 102 -34.51 1.06 -4.63
CA THR A 102 -35.51 1.72 -3.77
C THR A 102 -35.90 3.13 -4.22
N GLY A 103 -35.12 3.76 -5.11
CA GLY A 103 -35.29 5.14 -5.54
C GLY A 103 -35.07 6.18 -4.43
N LYS A 104 -34.60 5.74 -3.25
CA LYS A 104 -34.34 6.60 -2.09
C LYS A 104 -32.87 6.93 -2.01
N ASP A 105 -32.56 8.20 -1.82
CA ASP A 105 -31.19 8.64 -1.59
C ASP A 105 -30.75 8.16 -0.20
N ASN A 106 -29.96 7.09 -0.16
CA ASN A 106 -29.58 6.39 1.08
C ASN A 106 -28.37 7.02 1.78
N GLY A 107 -27.95 8.20 1.31
CA GLY A 107 -26.93 9.02 1.96
C GLY A 107 -25.52 8.83 1.42
N GLU A 108 -24.67 9.81 1.69
CA GLU A 108 -23.28 9.83 1.25
C GLU A 108 -22.37 8.98 2.14
N LEU A 109 -21.29 8.47 1.55
CA LEU A 109 -20.29 7.70 2.27
C LEU A 109 -19.63 8.57 3.36
N SER A 110 -19.47 8.03 4.56
CA SER A 110 -18.88 8.78 5.69
C SER A 110 -17.43 9.19 5.42
N ASP A 111 -17.14 10.49 5.62
CA ASP A 111 -15.80 11.09 5.61
C ASP A 111 -14.77 10.37 6.49
N TRP A 112 -15.25 9.60 7.48
CA TRP A 112 -14.39 8.83 8.37
C TRP A 112 -13.49 7.85 7.60
N TRP A 113 -14.03 7.20 6.55
CA TRP A 113 -13.25 6.29 5.71
C TRP A 113 -12.06 7.00 5.08
N ASP A 114 -12.28 8.19 4.53
CA ASP A 114 -11.23 8.97 3.88
C ASP A 114 -10.15 9.41 4.85
N ARG A 115 -10.53 9.84 6.06
CA ARG A 115 -9.55 10.21 7.09
C ARG A 115 -8.71 9.01 7.54
N VAL A 116 -9.33 7.84 7.73
CA VAL A 116 -8.61 6.63 8.16
C VAL A 116 -7.67 6.15 7.08
N ILE A 117 -8.13 6.10 5.81
CA ILE A 117 -7.31 5.71 4.66
C ILE A 117 -6.11 6.65 4.51
N TRP A 118 -6.34 7.97 4.57
CA TRP A 118 -5.24 8.95 4.48
C TRP A 118 -4.24 8.82 5.62
N SER A 119 -4.72 8.68 6.86
CA SER A 119 -3.86 8.52 8.03
C SER A 119 -3.04 7.24 7.94
N CYS A 120 -3.67 6.14 7.52
CA CYS A 120 -3.01 4.84 7.33
C CYS A 120 -1.94 4.92 6.24
N GLY A 121 -2.26 5.53 5.09
CA GLY A 121 -1.31 5.76 4.00
C GLY A 121 -0.13 6.63 4.41
N LEU A 122 -0.37 7.72 5.16
CA LEU A 122 0.69 8.59 5.66
C LEU A 122 1.62 7.86 6.63
N VAL A 123 1.06 7.07 7.56
CA VAL A 123 1.85 6.28 8.51
C VAL A 123 2.70 5.24 7.77
N ALA A 124 2.13 4.52 6.80
CA ALA A 124 2.87 3.56 5.97
C ALA A 124 4.02 4.23 5.20
N PHE A 125 3.77 5.43 4.69
CA PHE A 125 4.76 6.24 3.97
C PHE A 125 5.91 6.70 4.89
N LEU A 126 5.62 7.15 6.11
CA LEU A 126 6.65 7.53 7.08
C LEU A 126 7.54 6.34 7.44
N PHE A 127 6.95 5.17 7.71
CA PHE A 127 7.70 3.94 7.96
C PHE A 127 8.55 3.53 6.74
N PHE A 128 8.04 3.73 5.54
CA PHE A 128 8.82 3.48 4.32
C PHE A 128 10.08 4.35 4.27
N PHE A 129 9.94 5.66 4.49
CA PHE A 129 11.05 6.60 4.46
C PHE A 129 12.11 6.30 5.51
N VAL A 130 11.70 6.02 6.74
CA VAL A 130 12.60 5.62 7.83
C VAL A 130 13.33 4.33 7.47
N GLY A 131 12.62 3.37 6.89
CA GLY A 131 13.18 2.09 6.46
C GLY A 131 14.24 2.25 5.38
N MET A 132 13.93 3.00 4.33
CA MET A 132 14.84 3.26 3.21
C MET A 132 16.07 4.08 3.60
N THR A 133 15.92 5.07 4.50
CA THR A 133 17.06 5.86 4.98
C THR A 133 18.00 5.03 5.86
N ALA A 134 17.46 4.23 6.79
CA ALA A 134 18.25 3.29 7.59
C ALA A 134 18.97 2.25 6.71
N PHE A 135 18.31 1.78 5.66
CA PHE A 135 18.87 0.84 4.72
C PHE A 135 20.02 1.44 3.89
N CYS A 136 19.83 2.64 3.36
CA CYS A 136 20.87 3.37 2.65
C CYS A 136 22.10 3.62 3.55
N TRP A 137 21.85 3.96 4.82
CA TRP A 137 22.90 4.12 5.82
C TRP A 137 23.66 2.81 6.08
N ALA A 138 22.97 1.68 6.21
CA ALA A 138 23.60 0.36 6.36
C ALA A 138 24.47 0.00 5.15
N ALA A 139 23.98 0.24 3.93
CA ALA A 139 24.73 0.02 2.70
C ALA A 139 25.98 0.90 2.61
N TRP A 140 25.87 2.16 3.02
CA TRP A 140 27.01 3.08 3.09
C TRP A 140 28.09 2.61 4.07
N LEU A 141 27.70 2.21 5.28
CA LEU A 141 28.63 1.65 6.26
C LEU A 141 29.30 0.37 5.76
N TYR A 142 28.55 -0.48 5.07
CA TYR A 142 29.07 -1.70 4.47
C TYR A 142 30.11 -1.43 3.37
N LEU A 143 29.87 -0.45 2.49
CA LEU A 143 30.85 -0.05 1.48
C LEU A 143 32.13 0.55 2.09
N GLN A 144 32.02 1.29 3.19
CA GLN A 144 33.18 1.79 3.92
C GLN A 144 33.97 0.65 4.59
N ALA A 145 33.29 -0.38 5.08
CA ALA A 145 33.90 -1.55 5.71
C ALA A 145 34.69 -2.44 4.73
N GLN A 146 34.35 -2.42 3.44
CA GLN A 146 35.05 -3.17 2.39
C GLN A 146 36.25 -2.43 1.78
N ARG A 147 36.44 -1.13 2.07
CA ARG A 147 37.65 -0.37 1.70
C ARG A 147 38.76 -0.60 2.70
#